data_AF-A0A7S2EWT9-F1
#
_entry.id   AF-A0A7S2EWT9-F1
#
_cell.length_a   1.000
_cell.length_b   1.000
_cell.length_c   1.000
_cell.angle_alpha   90.00
_cell.angle_beta   90.00
_cell.angle_gamma   90.00
#
_symmetry.space_group_name_H-M   'P 1'
#
loop_
_entity.id
_entity.type
_entity.pdbx_description
1 polymer ?
#
loop_
_entity_poly.entity_id
_entity_poly.type
_entity_poly.pdbx_seq_one_letter_code
_entity_poly.pdbx_strand_id
1 'polypeptide(L)'
;HEQTVYAFKAKGDDYSASVPGNTLELRADRDFEIKFTNRLVDEDGKYLKHFTSIDQSLHWANPECVRAEKGTCITDRYDGPIPISVHMHGFNATEEHEGHPDAWYLPDARGIDSKYNR
;
A
#
# COMPACT_ATOMS: atom_id res chain seq x y z
N HIS A 1 24.35 8.96 7.56
CA HIS A 1 23.89 7.71 6.92
C HIS A 1 22.56 8.00 6.24
N GLU A 2 22.40 7.59 4.98
CA GLU A 2 21.15 7.77 4.22
C GLU A 2 20.29 6.51 4.40
N GLN A 3 18.97 6.69 4.54
CA GLN A 3 18.00 5.60 4.70
C GLN A 3 16.85 5.81 3.73
N THR A 4 16.41 4.73 3.09
CA THR A 4 15.21 4.72 2.24
C THR A 4 14.02 4.27 3.07
N VAL A 5 12.94 5.05 3.02
CA VAL A 5 11.70 4.78 3.77
C VAL A 5 10.49 5.05 2.89
N TYR A 6 9.38 4.37 3.17
CA TYR A 6 8.06 4.79 2.71
C TYR A 6 7.45 5.70 3.77
N ALA A 7 6.75 6.74 3.33
CA ALA A 7 6.31 7.82 4.19
C ALA A 7 4.92 8.32 3.80
N PHE A 8 4.18 8.85 4.77
CA PHE A 8 2.90 9.52 4.52
C PHE A 8 3.12 11.02 4.30
N LYS A 9 2.23 11.61 3.50
CA LYS A 9 2.15 13.05 3.27
C LYS A 9 0.70 13.49 3.19
N ALA A 10 0.35 14.56 3.90
CA ALA A 10 -0.93 15.23 3.71
C ALA A 10 -0.97 15.97 2.36
N LYS A 11 -2.06 15.78 1.59
CA LYS A 11 -2.24 16.49 0.32
C LYS A 11 -2.37 18.00 0.57
N GLY A 12 -1.62 18.80 -0.18
CA GLY A 12 -1.62 20.25 -0.05
C GLY A 12 -0.66 20.77 1.02
N ASP A 13 0.06 19.88 1.71
CA ASP A 13 1.15 20.27 2.60
C ASP A 13 2.40 20.63 1.78
N ASP A 14 3.04 21.74 2.13
CA ASP A 14 4.28 22.23 1.52
C ASP A 14 5.49 21.37 1.96
N TYR A 15 5.35 20.62 3.05
CA TYR A 15 6.40 19.71 3.53
C TYR A 15 6.50 18.42 2.70
N SER A 16 7.68 17.79 2.74
CA SER A 16 7.91 16.47 2.15
C SER A 16 7.16 15.38 2.92
N ALA A 17 7.00 14.20 2.31
CA ALA A 17 6.57 13.03 3.06
C ALA A 17 7.52 12.76 4.24
N SER A 18 6.99 12.32 5.37
CA SER A 18 7.74 12.19 6.62
C SER A 18 7.53 10.85 7.31
N VAL A 19 8.52 10.47 8.12
CA VAL A 19 8.46 9.36 9.07
C VAL A 19 8.87 9.91 10.44
N PRO A 20 7.95 10.02 11.42
CA PRO A 20 6.53 9.67 11.34
C PRO A 20 5.75 10.58 10.35
N GLY A 21 4.61 10.09 9.86
CA GLY A 21 3.69 10.88 9.03
C GLY A 21 3.01 12.02 9.80
N ASN A 22 2.22 12.83 9.11
CA ASN A 22 1.46 13.93 9.73
C ASN A 22 0.56 13.44 10.87
N THR A 23 0.52 14.20 11.97
CA THR A 23 -0.43 13.98 13.07
C THR A 23 -1.84 14.32 12.60
N LEU A 24 -2.80 13.40 12.85
CA LEU A 24 -4.21 13.65 12.64
C LEU A 24 -4.85 14.11 13.96
N GLU A 25 -5.37 15.33 13.97
CA GLU A 25 -6.13 15.88 15.10
C GLU A 25 -7.62 15.93 14.72
N LEU A 26 -8.41 15.10 15.40
CA LEU A 26 -9.84 14.95 15.14
C LEU A 26 -10.64 15.35 16.38
N ARG A 27 -11.89 15.79 16.16
CA ARG A 27 -12.83 16.05 17.26
C ARG A 27 -13.68 14.80 17.50
N ALA A 28 -13.87 14.43 18.75
CA ALA A 28 -14.79 13.36 19.13
C ALA A 28 -16.22 13.66 18.64
N ASP A 29 -16.96 12.61 18.29
CA ASP A 29 -18.35 12.65 17.84
C ASP A 29 -18.59 13.58 16.63
N ARG A 30 -17.57 13.69 15.76
CA ARG A 30 -17.65 14.41 14.49
C ARG A 30 -17.26 13.49 13.36
N ASP A 31 -18.12 13.45 12.35
CA ASP A 31 -17.84 12.75 11.10
C ASP A 31 -16.63 13.38 10.42
N PHE A 32 -15.78 12.54 9.85
CA PHE A 32 -14.64 12.94 9.05
C PHE A 32 -14.42 11.93 7.94
N GLU A 33 -13.72 12.36 6.89
CA GLU A 33 -13.29 11.49 5.81
C GLU A 33 -11.80 11.73 5.57
N ILE A 34 -11.03 10.64 5.45
CA ILE A 34 -9.64 10.68 5.02
C ILE A 34 -9.48 9.76 3.83
N LYS A 35 -9.06 10.33 2.71
CA LYS A 35 -8.69 9.55 1.53
C LYS A 35 -7.20 9.24 1.53
N PHE A 36 -6.86 8.02 1.93
CA PHE A 36 -5.51 7.50 1.71
C PHE A 36 -5.32 7.16 0.22
N THR A 37 -4.18 7.56 -0.34
CA THR A 37 -3.84 7.29 -1.74
C THR A 37 -2.44 6.70 -1.84
N ASN A 38 -2.28 5.68 -2.66
CA ASN A 38 -0.99 5.05 -2.88
C ASN A 38 -0.25 5.82 -3.97
N ARG A 39 0.80 6.53 -3.55
CA ARG A 39 1.64 7.37 -4.42
C ARG A 39 3.07 6.86 -4.49
N LEU A 40 3.26 5.55 -4.30
CA LEU A 40 4.54 4.86 -4.45
C LEU A 40 4.86 4.70 -5.95
N VAL A 41 5.12 5.83 -6.61
CA VAL A 41 5.49 5.96 -8.01
C VAL A 41 6.73 6.83 -8.16
N ASP A 42 7.47 6.65 -9.26
CA ASP A 42 8.56 7.53 -9.66
C ASP A 42 8.06 8.79 -10.38
N GLU A 43 8.99 9.64 -10.81
CA GLU A 43 8.71 10.90 -11.53
C GLU A 43 8.01 10.68 -12.87
N ASP A 44 8.20 9.52 -13.51
CA ASP A 44 7.55 9.13 -14.76
C ASP A 44 6.15 8.52 -14.55
N GLY A 45 5.73 8.38 -13.30
CA GLY A 45 4.47 7.77 -12.88
C GLY A 45 4.46 6.25 -12.98
N LYS A 46 5.63 5.60 -13.04
CA LYS A 46 5.75 4.14 -12.95
C LYS A 46 5.80 3.72 -11.49
N TYR A 47 5.29 2.54 -11.18
CA TYR A 47 5.28 2.04 -9.81
C TYR A 47 6.69 1.78 -9.28
N LEU A 48 6.89 2.03 -7.99
CA LEU A 48 8.10 1.62 -7.27
C LEU A 48 8.03 0.13 -6.93
N LYS A 49 9.18 -0.54 -6.99
CA LYS A 49 9.37 -1.91 -6.49
C LYS A 49 9.72 -1.87 -5.01
N HIS A 50 9.45 -2.97 -4.30
CA HIS A 50 9.94 -3.12 -2.93
C HIS A 50 11.48 -3.00 -2.87
N PHE A 51 11.98 -2.14 -1.96
CA PHE A 51 13.42 -2.07 -1.66
C PHE A 51 13.91 -3.27 -0.84
N THR A 52 13.01 -4.05 -0.24
CA THR A 52 13.28 -5.34 0.42
C THR A 52 12.86 -6.52 -0.46
N SER A 53 13.43 -7.69 -0.23
CA SER A 53 12.96 -8.94 -0.85
C SER A 53 11.62 -9.37 -0.26
N ILE A 54 10.72 -9.86 -1.12
CA ILE A 54 9.40 -10.36 -0.76
C ILE A 54 9.38 -11.88 -0.94
N ASP A 55 8.98 -12.63 0.10
CA ASP A 55 8.89 -14.09 0.07
C ASP A 55 7.55 -14.54 -0.54
N GLN A 56 7.56 -14.82 -1.84
CA GLN A 56 6.40 -15.26 -2.61
C GLN A 56 5.87 -16.66 -2.24
N SER A 57 6.49 -17.38 -1.30
CA SER A 57 5.92 -18.64 -0.78
C SER A 57 4.78 -18.41 0.21
N LEU A 58 4.63 -17.19 0.74
CA LEU A 58 3.56 -16.79 1.65
C LEU A 58 2.38 -16.16 0.91
N HIS A 59 1.16 -16.41 1.39
CA HIS A 59 -0.11 -16.15 0.70
C HIS A 59 -0.30 -14.72 0.13
N TRP A 60 0.19 -13.70 0.81
CA TRP A 60 -0.03 -12.29 0.42
C TRP A 60 1.10 -11.70 -0.44
N ALA A 61 2.24 -12.38 -0.48
CA ALA A 61 3.42 -11.97 -1.25
C ALA A 61 3.37 -12.43 -2.71
N ASN A 62 2.34 -13.22 -3.06
CA ASN A 62 2.16 -13.81 -4.38
C ASN A 62 0.75 -13.52 -4.91
N PRO A 63 0.47 -12.27 -5.32
CA PRO A 63 -0.84 -11.92 -5.89
C PRO A 63 -1.14 -12.68 -7.19
N GLU A 64 -0.12 -13.23 -7.86
CA GLU A 64 -0.29 -14.08 -9.04
C GLU A 64 -0.87 -15.47 -8.65
N CYS A 65 -0.81 -15.86 -7.37
CA CYS A 65 -1.33 -17.13 -6.84
C CYS A 65 -2.76 -17.11 -6.33
N VAL A 66 -3.53 -16.04 -6.56
CA VAL A 66 -4.93 -15.92 -6.10
C VAL A 66 -5.84 -17.05 -6.64
N ARG A 67 -5.39 -17.82 -7.65
CA ARG A 67 -6.12 -18.96 -8.23
C ARG A 67 -5.28 -20.21 -8.54
N ALA A 68 -4.02 -20.25 -8.13
CA ALA A 68 -3.15 -21.37 -8.48
C ALA A 68 -3.49 -22.62 -7.64
N GLU A 69 -3.83 -23.73 -8.30
CA GLU A 69 -3.80 -25.05 -7.67
C GLU A 69 -2.43 -25.22 -6.98
N LYS A 70 -2.42 -25.73 -5.74
CA LYS A 70 -1.21 -25.95 -4.93
C LYS A 70 -0.08 -26.49 -5.83
N GLY A 71 0.98 -25.70 -6.03
CA GLY A 71 2.17 -26.11 -6.79
C GLY A 71 2.40 -25.44 -8.15
N THR A 72 1.48 -24.57 -8.62
CA THR A 72 1.67 -23.78 -9.86
C THR A 72 2.12 -22.33 -9.61
N CYS A 73 2.49 -22.04 -8.36
CA CYS A 73 2.85 -20.69 -7.93
C CYS A 73 4.19 -20.22 -8.48
N ILE A 74 4.21 -19.01 -9.05
CA ILE A 74 5.42 -18.34 -9.50
C ILE A 74 6.30 -18.06 -8.28
N THR A 75 7.49 -18.66 -8.26
CA THR A 75 8.49 -18.51 -7.20
C THR A 75 9.50 -17.40 -7.48
N ASP A 76 9.35 -16.71 -8.61
CA ASP A 76 10.24 -15.62 -8.98
C ASP A 76 10.07 -14.44 -8.01
N ARG A 77 11.08 -13.57 -7.96
CA ARG A 77 11.07 -12.37 -7.12
C ARG A 77 9.83 -11.51 -7.43
N TYR A 78 9.18 -11.00 -6.39
CA TYR A 78 8.09 -10.03 -6.56
C TYR A 78 8.64 -8.71 -7.11
N ASP A 79 8.21 -8.38 -8.32
CA ASP A 79 8.66 -7.22 -9.09
C ASP A 79 7.49 -6.29 -9.48
N GLY A 80 6.33 -6.51 -8.86
CA GLY A 80 5.13 -5.72 -9.03
C GLY A 80 5.07 -4.45 -8.16
N PRO A 81 3.98 -3.68 -8.29
CA PRO A 81 3.72 -2.48 -7.48
C PRO A 81 3.52 -2.82 -6.00
N ILE A 82 3.85 -1.89 -5.09
CA ILE A 82 3.67 -2.10 -3.65
C ILE A 82 2.19 -1.88 -3.26
N PRO A 83 1.44 -2.90 -2.80
CA PRO A 83 0.09 -2.70 -2.29
C PRO A 83 0.12 -2.08 -0.90
N ILE A 84 -0.89 -1.26 -0.56
CA ILE A 84 -1.07 -0.72 0.79
C ILE A 84 -2.51 -0.90 1.27
N SER A 85 -2.67 -1.08 2.58
CA SER A 85 -3.93 -0.95 3.31
C SER A 85 -3.61 -0.17 4.58
N VAL A 86 -4.43 0.81 4.94
CA VAL A 86 -4.16 1.70 6.08
C VAL A 86 -5.14 1.37 7.20
N HIS A 87 -4.60 0.94 8.35
CA HIS A 87 -5.37 0.66 9.56
C HIS A 87 -5.15 1.80 10.57
N MET A 88 -6.24 2.42 11.02
CA MET A 88 -6.20 3.41 12.09
C MET A 88 -6.36 2.71 13.44
N HIS A 89 -5.25 2.33 14.05
CA HIS A 89 -5.26 1.53 15.28
C HIS A 89 -5.97 2.24 16.44
N GLY A 90 -6.91 1.55 17.08
CA GLY A 90 -7.69 2.05 18.21
C GLY A 90 -8.88 2.93 17.84
N PHE A 91 -9.13 3.16 16.55
CA PHE A 91 -10.31 3.87 16.10
C PHE A 91 -11.53 2.93 16.02
N ASN A 92 -12.71 3.44 16.36
CA ASN A 92 -13.97 2.70 16.22
C ASN A 92 -14.49 2.87 14.79
N ALA A 93 -14.09 1.95 13.90
CA ALA A 93 -14.48 1.95 12.49
C ALA A 93 -15.48 0.82 12.18
N THR A 94 -16.18 0.94 11.05
CA THR A 94 -16.89 -0.19 10.44
C THR A 94 -15.92 -0.99 9.57
N GLU A 95 -16.30 -2.22 9.21
CA GLU A 95 -15.45 -3.16 8.46
C GLU A 95 -14.84 -2.56 7.17
N GLU A 96 -15.58 -1.70 6.47
CA GLU A 96 -15.13 -1.06 5.23
C GLU A 96 -14.05 0.00 5.45
N HIS A 97 -13.89 0.50 6.68
CA HIS A 97 -12.98 1.58 7.06
C HIS A 97 -11.85 1.12 7.99
N GLU A 98 -11.80 -0.15 8.41
CA GLU A 98 -10.79 -0.63 9.36
C GLU A 98 -9.41 -0.87 8.71
N GLY A 99 -9.32 -0.95 7.39
CA GLY A 99 -8.07 -1.30 6.70
C GLY A 99 -7.77 -2.79 6.73
N HIS A 100 -8.77 -3.62 6.41
CA HIS A 100 -8.64 -5.07 6.34
C HIS A 100 -7.40 -5.47 5.49
N PRO A 101 -6.64 -6.52 5.88
CA PRO A 101 -5.44 -6.94 5.14
C PRO A 101 -5.69 -7.25 3.65
N ASP A 102 -6.87 -7.75 3.31
CA ASP A 102 -7.29 -8.00 1.91
C ASP A 102 -7.93 -6.80 1.19
N ALA A 103 -8.14 -5.66 1.85
CA ALA A 103 -8.70 -4.44 1.26
C ALA A 103 -7.61 -3.51 0.69
N TRP A 104 -6.46 -4.08 0.32
CA TRP A 104 -5.34 -3.34 -0.23
C TRP A 104 -5.65 -2.76 -1.61
N TYR A 105 -4.90 -1.73 -1.99
CA TYR A 105 -4.97 -1.12 -3.31
C TYR A 105 -3.58 -0.77 -3.85
N LEU A 106 -3.45 -0.85 -5.17
CA LEU A 106 -2.24 -0.50 -5.91
C LEU A 106 -2.13 1.02 -6.11
N PRO A 107 -0.93 1.56 -6.37
CA PRO A 107 -0.81 2.91 -6.88
C PRO A 107 -1.48 3.01 -8.26
N ASP A 108 -2.06 4.17 -8.54
CA ASP A 108 -2.44 4.52 -9.92
C ASP A 108 -1.15 4.83 -10.70
N ALA A 109 -0.58 3.77 -11.29
CA ALA A 109 0.74 3.81 -11.91
C ALA A 109 0.75 3.19 -13.30
N ARG A 110 1.66 3.68 -14.14
CA ARG A 110 1.89 3.15 -15.48
C ARG A 110 2.62 1.80 -15.42
N GLY A 111 2.30 0.94 -16.38
CA GLY A 111 3.01 -0.32 -16.61
C GLY A 111 2.69 -1.43 -15.61
N ILE A 112 1.65 -1.28 -14.79
CA ILE A 112 1.15 -2.38 -13.96
C ILE A 112 0.63 -3.48 -14.89
N ASP A 113 1.25 -4.65 -14.81
CA ASP A 113 0.77 -5.83 -15.51
C ASP A 113 -0.58 -6.27 -14.93
N SER A 114 -1.52 -6.61 -15.81
CA SER A 114 -2.83 -7.16 -15.47
C SER A 114 -2.81 -8.32 -14.47
N LYS A 115 -1.72 -9.10 -14.41
CA LYS A 115 -1.56 -10.20 -13.45
C LYS A 115 -1.51 -9.74 -11.99
N TYR A 116 -1.24 -8.46 -11.73
CA TYR A 116 -1.27 -7.87 -10.39
C TYR A 116 -2.63 -7.28 -10.01
N ASN A 117 -3.53 -7.10 -10.97
CA ASN A 117 -4.87 -6.58 -10.71
C ASN A 117 -5.77 -7.72 -10.20
N ARG A 118 -6.68 -7.38 -9.27
CA ARG A 118 -7.78 -8.26 -8.85
C ARG A 118 -8.96 -8.16 -9.81
#